data_AF-A0A8H7V6E1-F1
#
_entry.id   AF-A0A8H7V6E1-F1
#
_cell.length_a   1.000
_cell.length_b   1.000
_cell.length_c   1.000
_cell.angle_alpha   90.00
_cell.angle_beta   90.00
_cell.angle_gamma   90.00
#
_symmetry.space_group_name_H-M   'P 1'
#
loop_
_entity.id
_entity.type
_entity.pdbx_description
1 polymer ?
#
loop_
_entity_poly.entity_id
_entity_poly.type
_entity_poly.pdbx_seq_one_letter_code
_entity_poly.pdbx_strand_id
1 'polypeptide(L)'
;MNELVTAIVTFTELLQQAKSPCVATWRPFFITTCSDWCIYIETELAVQTEEESVHLCQQAQSKSKLPIPPLSILLDALHVFFHTLLENIYTSNNLYLHIMKNYRFLTIPEKDILTQDLSQLASEAATQNILLDMLDELK
;
A
#
# COMPACT_ATOMS: atom_id res chain seq x y z
N MET A 1 8.92 24.22 5.67
CA MET A 1 8.40 23.00 6.33
C MET A 1 8.97 21.84 5.54
N ASN A 2 9.62 20.85 6.17
CA ASN A 2 10.23 19.74 5.43
C ASN A 2 9.13 18.91 4.75
N GLU A 3 9.16 18.81 3.43
CA GLU A 3 8.13 18.16 2.60
C GLU A 3 8.02 16.66 2.92
N LEU A 4 9.14 16.00 3.19
CA LEU A 4 9.17 14.60 3.62
C LEU A 4 8.48 14.38 4.96
N VAL A 5 8.64 15.29 5.91
CA VAL A 5 7.95 15.21 7.20
C VAL A 5 6.43 15.29 7.00
N THR A 6 5.97 16.16 6.11
CA THR A 6 4.55 16.24 5.75
C THR A 6 4.09 14.94 5.07
N ALA A 7 4.88 14.41 4.14
CA ALA A 7 4.58 13.16 3.45
C ALA A 7 4.43 11.98 4.43
N ILE A 8 5.33 11.83 5.41
CA ILE A 8 5.27 10.77 6.43
C ILE A 8 3.99 10.88 7.28
N VAL A 9 3.61 12.10 7.67
CA VAL A 9 2.37 12.32 8.43
C VAL A 9 1.16 11.95 7.57
N THR A 10 1.10 12.44 6.33
CA THR A 10 0.01 12.12 5.39
C THR A 10 -0.08 10.62 5.11
N PHE A 11 1.05 9.93 4.93
CA PHE A 11 1.09 8.48 4.75
C PHE A 11 0.54 7.74 5.97
N THR A 12 0.85 8.21 7.18
CA THR A 12 0.33 7.60 8.42
C THR A 12 -1.20 7.69 8.48
N GLU A 13 -1.76 8.86 8.14
CA GLU A 13 -3.21 9.06 8.06
C GLU A 13 -3.83 8.20 6.96
N LEU A 14 -3.16 8.14 5.80
CA LEU A 14 -3.58 7.33 4.67
C LEU A 14 -3.64 5.85 5.01
N LEU A 15 -2.61 5.33 5.69
CA LEU A 15 -2.53 3.94 6.09
C LEU A 15 -3.65 3.57 7.08
N GLN A 16 -4.03 4.50 7.96
CA GLN A 16 -5.21 4.31 8.82
C GLN A 16 -6.51 4.29 8.02
N GLN A 17 -6.67 5.19 7.05
CA GLN A 17 -7.84 5.21 6.18
C GLN A 17 -7.93 3.95 5.31
N ALA A 18 -6.79 3.44 4.84
CA ALA A 18 -6.67 2.21 4.05
C ALA A 18 -7.15 0.96 4.81
N LYS A 19 -7.28 1.02 6.14
CA LYS A 19 -7.86 -0.05 6.98
C LYS A 19 -9.35 0.11 7.24
N SER A 20 -9.97 1.17 6.74
CA SER A 20 -11.34 1.54 7.05
C SER A 20 -12.29 1.27 5.87
N PRO A 21 -13.62 1.30 6.07
CA PRO A 21 -14.60 1.14 4.98
C PRO A 21 -14.52 2.23 3.90
N CYS A 22 -13.83 3.35 4.14
CA CYS A 22 -13.76 4.42 3.16
C CYS A 22 -13.05 4.01 1.86
N VAL A 23 -12.22 2.96 1.90
CA VAL A 23 -11.53 2.39 0.74
C VAL A 23 -12.49 2.02 -0.38
N ALA A 24 -13.72 1.58 -0.06
CA ALA A 24 -14.74 1.26 -1.07
C ALA A 24 -15.08 2.45 -2.00
N THR A 25 -14.83 3.68 -1.56
CA THR A 25 -15.09 4.91 -2.32
C THR A 25 -13.89 5.42 -3.11
N TRP A 26 -12.72 4.80 -2.93
CA TRP A 26 -11.49 5.26 -3.56
C TRP A 26 -11.51 4.98 -5.06
N ARG A 27 -10.95 5.92 -5.83
CA ARG A 27 -10.83 5.80 -7.27
C ARG A 27 -9.41 5.34 -7.62
N PRO A 28 -9.22 4.59 -8.73
CA PRO A 28 -7.89 4.18 -9.19
C PRO A 28 -6.86 5.31 -9.21
N PHE A 29 -7.24 6.48 -9.74
CA PHE A 29 -6.37 7.66 -9.76
C PHE A 29 -5.88 8.08 -8.36
N PHE A 30 -6.76 8.02 -7.35
CA PHE A 30 -6.37 8.34 -5.98
C PHE A 30 -5.35 7.32 -5.45
N ILE A 31 -5.56 6.02 -5.72
CA ILE A 31 -4.61 4.96 -5.34
C ILE A 31 -3.24 5.23 -5.99
N THR A 32 -3.20 5.55 -7.29
CA THR A 32 -1.96 5.89 -7.98
C THR A 32 -1.25 7.07 -7.33
N THR A 33 -1.96 8.17 -7.02
CA THR A 33 -1.36 9.31 -6.31
C THR A 33 -0.79 8.88 -4.95
N CYS A 34 -1.48 8.03 -4.21
CA CYS A 34 -1.00 7.53 -2.92
C CYS A 34 0.25 6.66 -3.07
N SER A 35 0.30 5.82 -4.10
CA SER A 35 1.48 5.02 -4.44
C SER A 35 2.68 5.92 -4.77
N ASP A 36 2.49 7.01 -5.51
CA ASP A 36 3.56 7.97 -5.81
C ASP A 36 4.10 8.61 -4.53
N TRP A 37 3.24 8.94 -3.56
CA TRP A 37 3.67 9.43 -2.24
C TRP A 37 4.48 8.39 -1.47
N CYS A 38 4.12 7.11 -1.54
CA CYS A 38 4.88 6.04 -0.90
C CYS A 38 6.29 5.94 -1.51
N ILE A 39 6.39 5.95 -2.85
CA ILE A 39 7.67 5.92 -3.57
C ILE A 39 8.53 7.14 -3.21
N TYR A 40 7.92 8.32 -3.10
CA TYR A 40 8.62 9.54 -2.67
C TYR A 40 9.22 9.37 -1.27
N ILE A 41 8.44 8.87 -0.30
CA ILE A 41 8.93 8.63 1.07
C ILE A 41 10.10 7.65 1.08
N GLU A 42 9.96 6.51 0.41
CA GLU A 42 11.01 5.49 0.31
C GLU A 42 12.28 6.06 -0.30
N THR A 43 12.16 6.78 -1.42
CA THR A 43 13.29 7.33 -2.16
C THR A 43 14.03 8.38 -1.35
N GLU A 44 13.29 9.31 -0.73
CA GLU A 44 13.89 10.38 0.06
C GLU A 44 14.53 9.87 1.34
N LEU A 45 13.96 8.85 2.02
CA LEU A 45 14.56 8.23 3.19
C LEU A 45 15.79 7.38 2.84
N ALA A 46 15.78 6.71 1.70
CA ALA A 46 16.88 5.84 1.27
C ALA A 46 18.20 6.58 1.02
N VAL A 47 18.13 7.89 0.72
CA VAL A 47 19.33 8.73 0.50
C VAL A 47 19.82 9.43 1.77
N GLN A 48 19.06 9.38 2.86
CA GLN A 48 19.49 9.92 4.16
C GLN A 48 20.34 8.92 4.92
N THR A 49 21.08 9.41 5.91
CA THR A 49 21.64 8.55 6.95
C THR A 49 20.54 8.02 7.88
N GLU A 50 20.84 6.95 8.62
CA GLU A 50 19.91 6.39 9.61
C GLU A 50 19.58 7.43 10.71
N GLU A 51 20.56 8.20 11.17
CA GLU A 51 20.38 9.24 12.19
C GLU A 51 19.44 10.35 11.70
N GLU A 52 19.64 10.84 10.47
CA GLU A 52 18.78 11.84 9.85
C GLU A 52 17.35 11.31 9.68
N SER A 53 17.21 10.06 9.23
CA SER A 53 15.90 9.39 9.08
C SER A 53 15.15 9.30 10.41
N VAL A 54 15.84 8.91 11.49
CA VAL A 54 15.27 8.85 12.83
C VAL A 54 14.82 10.24 13.29
N HIS A 55 15.63 11.27 13.06
CA HIS A 55 15.28 12.64 13.40
C HIS A 55 14.05 13.14 12.61
N LEU A 56 13.94 12.81 11.32
CA LEU A 56 12.76 13.11 10.51
C LEU A 56 11.50 12.41 11.02
N CYS A 57 11.60 11.15 11.42
CA CYS A 57 10.50 10.40 12.04
C CYS A 57 10.06 11.04 13.37
N GLN A 58 10.99 11.50 14.20
CA GLN A 58 10.68 12.23 15.44
C GLN A 58 9.96 13.56 15.15
N GLN A 59 10.40 14.30 14.12
CA GLN A 59 9.71 15.51 13.69
C GLN A 59 8.30 15.23 13.20
N ALA A 60 8.10 14.17 12.40
CA ALA A 60 6.78 13.73 11.97
C ALA A 60 5.91 13.35 13.17
N GLN A 61 6.47 12.64 14.14
CA GLN A 61 5.76 12.24 15.35
C GLN A 61 5.28 13.43 16.19
N SER A 62 6.08 14.51 16.27
CA SER A 62 5.69 15.73 16.97
C SER A 62 4.51 16.49 16.33
N LYS A 63 4.23 16.23 15.04
CA LYS A 63 3.18 16.89 14.25
C LYS A 63 1.96 16.00 14.02
N SER A 64 2.14 14.69 14.12
CA SER A 64 1.06 13.72 13.93
C SER A 64 0.29 13.50 15.23
N LYS A 65 -1.02 13.31 15.11
CA LYS A 65 -1.87 12.81 16.20
C LYS A 65 -1.87 11.27 16.29
N LEU A 66 -1.31 10.62 15.28
CA LEU A 66 -1.23 9.18 15.13
C LEU A 66 0.22 8.72 15.37
N PRO A 67 0.42 7.48 15.87
CA PRO A 67 1.76 6.92 15.96
C PRO A 67 2.36 6.77 14.56
N ILE A 68 3.53 7.36 14.33
CA ILE A 68 4.26 7.26 13.07
C ILE A 68 4.79 5.82 12.93
N PRO A 69 4.65 5.20 11.74
CA PRO A 69 5.23 3.89 11.50
C PRO A 69 6.75 3.88 11.74
N PRO A 70 7.32 2.77 12.23
CA PRO A 70 8.77 2.62 12.33
C PRO A 70 9.46 2.81 10.98
N LEU A 71 10.73 3.23 11.01
CA LEU A 71 11.51 3.52 9.80
C LEU A 71 11.52 2.36 8.80
N SER A 72 11.56 1.12 9.26
CA SER A 72 11.48 -0.06 8.39
C SER A 72 10.19 -0.13 7.57
N ILE A 73 9.06 0.32 8.12
CA ILE A 73 7.79 0.40 7.39
C ILE A 73 7.78 1.57 6.43
N LEU A 74 8.44 2.69 6.76
CA LEU A 74 8.53 3.85 5.88
C LEU A 74 9.45 3.59 4.68
N LEU A 75 10.50 2.79 4.85
CA LEU A 75 11.38 2.32 3.77
C LEU A 75 10.74 1.26 2.88
N ASP A 76 9.58 0.73 3.27
CA ASP A 76 8.78 -0.25 2.53
C ASP A 76 7.30 0.20 2.42
N ALA A 77 7.10 1.52 2.36
CA ALA A 77 5.80 2.17 2.45
C ALA A 77 4.82 1.73 1.36
N LEU A 78 5.31 1.54 0.13
CA LEU A 78 4.53 1.14 -1.03
C LEU A 78 4.02 -0.30 -0.87
N HIS A 79 4.90 -1.19 -0.40
CA HIS A 79 4.54 -2.57 -0.11
C HIS A 79 3.47 -2.63 0.97
N VAL A 80 3.71 -1.97 2.10
CA VAL A 80 2.79 -1.94 3.23
C VAL A 80 1.44 -1.34 2.83
N PHE A 81 1.44 -0.29 2.00
CA PHE A 81 0.22 0.34 1.51
C PHE A 81 -0.63 -0.62 0.69
N PHE A 82 -0.05 -1.27 -0.33
CA PHE A 82 -0.80 -2.20 -1.17
C PHE A 82 -1.25 -3.43 -0.41
N HIS A 83 -0.41 -3.99 0.46
CA HIS A 83 -0.80 -5.11 1.33
C HIS A 83 -2.01 -4.74 2.20
N THR A 84 -1.97 -3.56 2.82
CA THR A 84 -3.08 -3.05 3.65
C THR A 84 -4.39 -2.93 2.85
N LEU A 85 -4.31 -2.51 1.58
CA LEU A 85 -5.49 -2.44 0.72
C LEU A 85 -6.02 -3.83 0.33
N LEU A 86 -5.14 -4.79 0.07
CA LEU A 86 -5.52 -6.15 -0.29
C LEU A 86 -6.17 -6.91 0.88
N GLU A 87 -5.71 -6.65 2.11
CA GLU A 87 -6.31 -7.22 3.34
C GLU A 87 -7.64 -6.56 3.73
N ASN A 88 -7.96 -5.40 3.17
CA ASN A 88 -9.19 -4.70 3.52
C ASN A 88 -10.42 -5.33 2.84
N ILE A 89 -11.32 -5.90 3.65
CA ILE A 89 -12.56 -6.54 3.20
C ILE A 89 -13.50 -5.61 2.40
N TYR A 90 -13.32 -4.29 2.50
CA TYR A 90 -14.11 -3.29 1.77
C TYR A 90 -13.51 -2.91 0.41
N THR A 91 -12.37 -3.51 0.03
CA THR A 91 -11.76 -3.33 -1.28
C THR A 91 -12.64 -3.96 -2.36
N SER A 92 -13.19 -3.13 -3.24
CA SER A 92 -14.01 -3.61 -4.36
C SER A 92 -13.19 -4.38 -5.38
N ASN A 93 -13.82 -5.29 -6.13
CA ASN A 93 -13.16 -6.08 -7.19
C ASN A 93 -12.39 -5.20 -8.20
N ASN A 94 -12.95 -4.05 -8.57
CA ASN A 94 -12.28 -3.11 -9.49
C ASN A 94 -11.00 -2.51 -8.89
N LEU A 95 -11.03 -2.18 -7.60
CA LEU A 95 -9.85 -1.70 -6.89
C LEU A 95 -8.83 -2.81 -6.71
N TYR A 96 -9.28 -4.01 -6.37
CA TYR A 96 -8.43 -5.20 -6.25
C TYR A 96 -7.65 -5.44 -7.54
N LEU A 97 -8.35 -5.52 -8.70
CA LEU A 97 -7.70 -5.70 -10.00
C LEU A 97 -6.73 -4.56 -10.34
N HIS A 98 -7.07 -3.32 -9.98
CA HIS A 98 -6.18 -2.18 -10.17
C HIS A 98 -4.92 -2.30 -9.30
N ILE A 99 -5.06 -2.63 -8.03
CA ILE A 99 -3.94 -2.84 -7.09
C ILE A 99 -3.03 -3.95 -7.61
N MET A 100 -3.60 -5.11 -7.98
CA MET A 100 -2.84 -6.24 -8.50
C MET A 100 -2.03 -5.90 -9.75
N LYS A 101 -2.58 -5.07 -10.66
CA LYS A 101 -1.89 -4.61 -11.88
C LYS A 101 -0.73 -3.64 -11.60
N ASN A 102 -0.81 -2.86 -10.54
CA ASN A 102 0.16 -1.78 -10.25
C ASN A 102 1.16 -2.15 -9.15
N TYR A 103 0.89 -3.22 -8.40
CA TYR A 103 1.79 -3.67 -7.36
C TYR A 103 2.97 -4.43 -7.97
N ARG A 104 4.11 -3.73 -8.04
CA ARG A 104 5.31 -4.11 -8.80
C ARG A 104 5.88 -5.49 -8.44
N PHE A 105 5.70 -5.94 -7.19
CA PHE A 105 6.12 -7.27 -6.71
C PHE A 105 5.24 -8.42 -7.22
N LEU A 106 4.02 -8.13 -7.69
CA LEU A 106 3.18 -9.11 -8.39
C LEU A 106 3.48 -9.16 -9.90
N THR A 107 4.00 -8.07 -10.45
CA THR A 107 4.34 -7.98 -11.89
C THR A 107 5.72 -8.59 -12.22
N ILE A 108 6.55 -8.88 -11.22
CA ILE A 108 7.73 -9.74 -11.35
C ILE A 108 7.38 -11.06 -10.66
N PRO A 109 7.36 -12.20 -11.36
CA PRO A 109 6.65 -13.37 -10.87
C PRO A 109 7.47 -14.11 -9.81
N GLU A 110 7.16 -13.89 -8.53
CA GLU A 110 7.14 -15.00 -7.58
C GLU A 110 5.74 -15.62 -7.65
N LYS A 111 5.50 -16.39 -8.72
CA LYS A 111 4.23 -17.06 -9.04
C LYS A 111 3.64 -17.81 -7.85
N ASP A 112 4.48 -18.31 -6.95
CA ASP A 112 4.07 -19.14 -5.82
C ASP A 112 3.42 -18.33 -4.69
N ILE A 113 3.90 -17.12 -4.41
CA ILE A 113 3.30 -16.22 -3.39
C ILE A 113 1.97 -15.66 -3.92
N LEU A 114 1.95 -15.26 -5.19
CA LEU A 114 0.74 -14.84 -5.89
C LEU A 114 -0.37 -15.88 -5.84
N THR A 115 -0.02 -17.14 -6.10
CA THR A 115 -0.99 -18.24 -6.09
C THR A 115 -1.46 -18.56 -4.68
N GLN A 116 -0.57 -18.47 -3.68
CA GLN A 116 -0.91 -18.76 -2.29
C GLN A 116 -1.77 -17.66 -1.66
N ASP A 117 -1.44 -16.39 -1.88
CA ASP A 117 -2.23 -15.24 -1.44
C ASP A 117 -3.56 -15.15 -2.18
N LEU A 118 -3.59 -15.41 -3.50
CA LEU A 118 -4.84 -15.52 -4.25
C LEU A 118 -5.68 -16.71 -3.79
N SER A 119 -5.06 -17.84 -3.43
CA SER A 119 -5.81 -19.01 -2.93
C SER A 119 -6.37 -18.77 -1.53
N GLN A 120 -5.61 -18.08 -0.67
CA GLN A 120 -6.02 -17.72 0.68
C GLN A 120 -7.10 -16.62 0.67
N LEU A 121 -6.92 -15.58 -0.15
CA LEU A 121 -7.93 -14.53 -0.34
C LEU A 121 -9.14 -15.02 -1.16
N ALA A 122 -8.98 -15.95 -2.11
CA ALA A 122 -10.13 -16.59 -2.76
C ALA A 122 -10.88 -17.53 -1.80
N SER A 123 -10.17 -18.19 -0.88
CA SER A 123 -10.77 -18.96 0.21
C SER A 123 -11.57 -18.07 1.17
N GLU A 124 -11.14 -16.82 1.39
CA GLU A 124 -11.81 -15.88 2.32
C GLU A 124 -12.84 -14.96 1.64
N ALA A 125 -12.70 -14.62 0.35
CA ALA A 125 -13.51 -13.63 -0.35
C ALA A 125 -14.22 -14.11 -1.62
N ALA A 126 -13.85 -15.26 -2.22
CA ALA A 126 -14.37 -15.64 -3.53
C ALA A 126 -15.41 -16.77 -3.48
N THR A 127 -16.64 -16.32 -3.25
CA THR A 127 -17.78 -16.62 -4.11
C THR A 127 -17.37 -16.64 -5.61
N GLN A 128 -16.90 -17.81 -6.08
CA GLN A 128 -16.91 -18.42 -7.42
C GLN A 128 -16.60 -17.67 -8.75
N ASN A 129 -16.54 -16.34 -8.87
CA ASN A 129 -16.52 -15.72 -10.22
C ASN A 129 -15.21 -15.05 -10.67
N ILE A 130 -14.35 -14.56 -9.76
CA ILE A 130 -13.21 -13.68 -10.15
C ILE A 130 -12.02 -14.46 -10.72
N LEU A 131 -11.77 -15.67 -10.22
CA LEU A 131 -10.67 -16.53 -10.68
C LEU A 131 -10.84 -17.01 -12.12
N LEU A 132 -12.09 -17.18 -12.58
CA LEU A 132 -12.39 -17.58 -13.94
C LEU A 132 -12.15 -16.46 -14.94
N ASP A 133 -12.54 -15.22 -14.60
CA ASP A 133 -12.35 -14.06 -15.48
C ASP A 133 -10.86 -13.72 -15.69
N MET A 134 -10.00 -13.90 -14.68
CA MET A 134 -8.56 -13.64 -14.81
C MET A 134 -7.81 -14.70 -15.62
N LEU A 135 -8.31 -15.94 -15.65
CA LEU A 135 -7.69 -17.03 -16.42
C LEU A 135 -8.02 -16.95 -17.93
N ASP A 136 -9.16 -16.37 -18.29
CA ASP A 136 -9.54 -16.17 -19.69
C ASP A 136 -8.83 -14.97 -20.35
N GLU A 137 -8.37 -13.97 -19.58
CA GLU A 137 -7.53 -12.87 -20.10
C GLU A 137 -6.07 -13.26 -20.38
N LEU A 138 -5.64 -14.47 -19.97
CA LEU A 138 -4.28 -14.99 -20.16
C LEU A 138 -4.13 -15.98 -21.34
N LYS A 139 -5.17 -16.16 -22.15
CA LYS A 139 -5.14 -16.92 -23.42
C LYS A 139 -5.11 -15.98 -24.62
#